data_AF-A0A382G313-F1
#
_entry.id   AF-A0A382G313-F1
#
_cell.length_a   1.000
_cell.length_b   1.000
_cell.length_c   1.000
_cell.angle_alpha   90.00
_cell.angle_beta   90.00
_cell.angle_gamma   90.00
#
_symmetry.space_group_name_H-M   'P 1'
#
loop_
_entity.id
_entity.type
_entity.pdbx_description
1 polymer ?
#
loop_
_entity_poly.entity_id
_entity_poly.type
_entity_poly.pdbx_seq_one_letter_code
_entity_poly.pdbx_strand_id
1 'polypeptide(L)' 'MRVEIPGTAIQGAEAIPLSPGAGICLASLKAIQADDRAVFGSGWEDTGFVLVLPHGRPLSPDSITRRFRRDCE' A
#
# COMPACT_ATOMS: atom_id res chain seq x y z
N MET A 1 17.63 -0.39 0.20
CA MET A 1 16.71 -1.50 -0.12
C MET A 1 15.88 -1.07 -1.31
N ARG A 2 16.09 -1.69 -2.47
CA ARG A 2 15.41 -1.38 -3.74
C ARG A 2 14.16 -2.26 -3.79
N VAL A 3 12.98 -1.66 -3.87
CA VAL A 3 11.72 -2.41 -4.02
C VAL A 3 11.40 -2.43 -5.50
N GLU A 4 11.55 -3.59 -6.13
CA GLU A 4 11.11 -3.80 -7.51
C GLU A 4 9.65 -4.25 -7.51
N ILE A 5 8.81 -3.53 -8.25
CA ILE A 5 7.39 -3.88 -8.45
C ILE A 5 7.31 -4.63 -9.78
N PRO A 6 7.07 -5.95 -9.78
CA PRO A 6 7.02 -6.71 -11.03
C PRO A 6 5.62 -6.62 -11.64
N GLY A 7 5.56 -6.29 -12.93
CA GLY A 7 4.35 -6.32 -13.73
C GLY A 7 3.95 -4.93 -14.26
N THR A 8 3.96 -4.80 -15.58
CA THR A 8 3.67 -3.59 -16.38
C THR A 8 4.88 -2.67 -16.52
N ALA A 9 5.41 -2.58 -17.74
CA ALA A 9 6.36 -1.54 -18.11
C ALA A 9 5.65 -0.18 -17.96
N ILE A 10 5.84 0.46 -16.80
CA ILE A 10 5.48 1.85 -16.60
C ILE A 10 6.52 2.66 -17.38
N GLN A 11 6.11 3.26 -18.51
CA GLN A 11 6.94 4.23 -19.22
C GLN A 11 7.27 5.34 -18.21
N GLY A 12 8.55 5.48 -17.82
CA GLY A 12 8.99 6.39 -16.75
C GLY A 12 9.21 5.78 -15.36
N ALA A 13 9.39 4.45 -15.24
CA ALA A 13 9.76 3.81 -13.98
C ALA A 13 11.16 4.24 -13.50
N GLU A 14 11.21 5.31 -12.72
CA GLU A 14 12.41 5.76 -12.01
C GLU A 14 12.46 5.12 -10.62
N ALA A 15 13.60 4.53 -10.27
CA ALA A 15 13.80 3.96 -8.94
C ALA A 15 14.11 5.07 -7.94
N ILE A 16 13.13 5.39 -7.08
CA ILE A 16 13.32 6.38 -6.02
C ILE A 16 13.86 5.67 -4.77
N PRO A 17 15.04 6.08 -4.26
CA PRO A 17 15.56 5.49 -3.03
C PRO A 17 14.66 5.87 -1.85
N LEU A 18 14.22 4.85 -1.11
CA LEU A 18 13.44 5.05 0.10
C LEU A 18 14.35 5.28 1.30
N SER A 19 13.93 6.16 2.20
CA SER A 19 14.54 6.27 3.51
C SER A 19 14.32 4.98 4.31
N PRO A 20 15.16 4.67 5.31
CA PRO A 20 14.96 3.51 6.17
C PRO A 20 13.58 3.50 6.84
N GLY A 21 13.10 4.67 7.29
CA GLY A 21 11.77 4.82 7.90
C GLY A 21 10.63 4.50 6.94
N ALA A 22 10.74 4.91 5.67
CA ALA A 22 9.75 4.55 4.66
C ALA A 22 9.75 3.04 4.38
N GLY A 23 10.93 2.40 4.35
CA GLY A 23 11.05 0.95 4.21
C GLY A 23 10.37 0.18 5.36
N ILE A 24 10.60 0.63 6.61
CA ILE A 24 9.95 0.05 7.81
C ILE A 24 8.43 0.22 7.72
N CYS A 25 7.94 1.40 7.35
CA CYS A 25 6.52 1.68 7.21
C CYS A 25 5.85 0.71 6.20
N LEU A 26 6.45 0.53 5.02
CA LEU A 26 5.93 -0.40 4.01
C LEU A 26 5.95 -1.86 4.48
N ALA A 27 6.97 -2.28 5.24
CA ALA A 27 7.04 -3.62 5.81
C ALA A 27 5.91 -3.84 6.84
N SER A 28 5.65 -2.86 7.70
CA SER A 28 4.53 -2.92 8.66
C SER A 28 3.18 -2.98 7.97
N LEU A 29 2.97 -2.22 6.89
CA LEU A 29 1.74 -2.28 6.09
C LEU A 29 1.54 -3.68 5.50
N LYS A 30 2.59 -4.32 4.98
CA LYS A 30 2.50 -5.70 4.47
C LYS A 30 2.17 -6.72 5.56
N ALA A 31 2.67 -6.53 6.78
CA ALA A 31 2.31 -7.39 7.90
C ALA A 31 0.81 -7.27 8.24
N ILE A 32 0.30 -6.03 8.30
CA ILE A 32 -1.13 -5.77 8.52
C ILE A 32 -1.98 -6.43 7.43
N GLN A 33 -1.58 -6.32 6.16
CA GLN A 33 -2.29 -6.99 5.06
C GLN A 33 -2.31 -8.52 5.21
N ALA A 34 -1.23 -9.12 5.73
CA ALA A 34 -1.19 -10.56 5.98
C ALA A 34 -2.18 -10.97 7.08
N ASP A 35 -2.30 -10.15 8.13
CA ASP A 35 -3.27 -10.34 9.19
C ASP A 35 -4.71 -10.17 8.67
N ASP A 36 -4.97 -9.12 7.88
CA ASP A 36 -6.26 -8.89 7.23
C ASP A 36 -6.63 -10.07 6.32
N ARG A 37 -5.69 -10.56 5.51
CA ARG A 37 -5.91 -11.73 4.66
C ARG A 37 -6.25 -12.99 5.47
N ALA A 38 -5.62 -13.18 6.63
CA ALA A 38 -5.93 -14.29 7.52
C ALA A 38 -7.36 -14.19 8.09
N VAL A 39 -7.84 -12.98 8.37
CA VAL A 39 -9.21 -12.74 8.86
C VAL A 39 -10.26 -12.90 7.76
N PHE A 40 -10.04 -12.32 6.58
CA PHE A 40 -11.02 -12.31 5.49
C PHE A 40 -10.96 -13.54 4.58
N GLY A 41 -9.88 -14.33 4.63
CA GLY A 41 -9.73 -15.56 3.85
C GLY A 41 -9.91 -15.33 2.35
N SER A 42 -10.83 -16.08 1.73
CA SER A 42 -11.16 -15.94 0.30
C SER A 42 -11.88 -14.64 -0.06
N GLY A 43 -12.38 -13.90 0.94
CA GLY A 43 -12.97 -12.58 0.74
C GLY A 43 -11.95 -11.45 0.63
N TRP A 44 -10.67 -11.73 0.88
CA TRP A 44 -9.60 -10.74 0.74
C TRP A 44 -9.12 -10.64 -0.71
N GLU A 45 -9.15 -9.44 -1.27
CA GLU A 45 -8.82 -9.22 -2.69
C GLU A 45 -7.33 -8.88 -2.86
N ASP A 46 -6.56 -9.78 -3.50
CA ASP A 46 -5.15 -9.51 -3.83
C ASP A 46 -5.06 -8.65 -5.09
N THR A 47 -4.88 -7.34 -4.87
CA THR A 47 -4.86 -6.33 -5.92
C THR A 47 -3.44 -5.88 -6.31
N GLY A 48 -2.40 -6.40 -5.63
CA GLY A 48 -1.00 -5.97 -5.82
C GLY A 48 -0.64 -4.60 -5.23
N PHE A 49 -1.58 -3.89 -4.57
CA PHE A 49 -1.32 -2.61 -3.92
C PHE A 49 -0.81 -2.78 -2.48
N VAL A 50 0.08 -1.88 -2.05
CA VAL A 50 0.59 -1.85 -0.67
C VAL A 50 -0.31 -1.04 0.28
N LEU A 51 -1.09 -0.10 -0.25
CA LEU A 51 -2.07 0.69 0.50
C LEU A 51 -3.47 0.25 0.11
N VAL A 52 -4.09 -0.55 0.98
CA VAL A 52 -5.40 -1.13 0.77
C VAL A 52 -6.26 -0.94 2.02
N LEU A 53 -7.57 -0.97 1.82
CA LEU A 53 -8.54 -1.14 2.89
C LEU A 53 -8.49 -2.58 3.43
N PRO A 54 -9.04 -2.87 4.63
CA PRO A 54 -8.91 -4.19 5.26
C PRO A 54 -9.37 -5.38 4.40
N HIS A 55 -10.30 -5.18 3.47
CA HIS A 55 -10.76 -6.20 2.52
C HIS A 55 -9.87 -6.36 1.26
N GLY A 56 -8.70 -5.72 1.20
CA GLY A 56 -7.72 -5.87 0.10
C GLY A 56 -7.88 -4.89 -1.09
N ARG A 57 -9.02 -4.19 -1.21
CA ARG A 57 -9.20 -3.18 -2.26
C ARG A 57 -8.40 -1.89 -2.01
N PRO A 58 -7.91 -1.23 -3.07
CA PRO A 58 -7.14 0.00 -2.95
C PRO A 58 -7.97 1.16 -2.41
N LEU A 59 -7.28 2.09 -1.75
CA LEU A 59 -7.84 3.39 -1.37
C LEU A 59 -8.10 4.24 -2.61
N SER A 60 -9.18 5.01 -2.61
CA SER A 60 -9.35 6.07 -3.62
C SER A 60 -8.43 7.25 -3.30
N PRO A 61 -7.87 7.95 -4.31
CA PRO A 61 -7.07 9.15 -4.07
C PRO A 61 -7.80 10.21 -3.22
N ASP A 62 -9.09 10.43 -3.50
CA ASP A 62 -9.92 11.38 -2.77
C ASP A 62 -10.05 11.06 -1.28
N SER A 63 -9.99 9.77 -0.92
CA SER A 63 -10.04 9.35 0.49
C SER A 63 -8.80 9.80 1.26
N ILE A 64 -7.63 9.79 0.61
CA ILE A 64 -6.36 10.22 1.19
C ILE A 64 -6.38 11.74 1.40
N THR A 65 -6.77 12.51 0.37
CA THR A 65 -6.87 13.97 0.48
C THR A 65 -7.84 14.40 1.58
N ARG A 66 -9.00 13.73 1.68
CA ARG A 66 -10.00 14.02 2.70
C ARG A 66 -9.50 13.69 4.11
N ARG A 67 -8.78 12.59 4.26
CA ARG A 67 -8.20 12.21 5.55
C ARG A 67 -7.13 13.20 5.99
N PHE A 68 -6.24 13.58 5.08
CA PHE A 68 -5.23 14.58 5.35
C PHE A 68 -5.83 15.91 5.81
N ARG A 69 -6.87 16.39 5.10
CA ARG A 69 -7.58 17.62 5.50
C ARG A 69 -8.13 17.53 6.92
N ARG A 70 -8.76 16.42 7.29
CA ARG A 70 -9.30 16.20 8.65
C ARG A 70 -8.22 16.22 9.72
N ASP A 71 -7.06 15.63 9.45
CA ASP A 71 -6.01 15.47 10.46
C ASP A 71 -5.16 16.76 10.63
N CYS A 72 -5.28 17.72 9.71
CA CYS A 72 -4.57 19.01 9.74
C CYS A 72 -5.45 20.22 10.09
N GLU A 73 -6.77 20.03 10.19
CA GLU A 73 -7.74 21.00 10.70
C GLU A 73 -8.03 20.73 12.18
#